data_AF-A0A937QTA3-F1
#
_entry.id   AF-A0A937QTA3-F1
#
_cell.length_a   1.000
_cell.length_b   1.000
_cell.length_c   1.000
_cell.angle_alpha   90.00
_cell.angle_beta   90.00
_cell.angle_gamma   90.00
#
_symmetry.space_group_name_H-M   'P 1'
#
loop_
_entity.id
_entity.type
_entity.pdbx_description
1 polymer ?
#
loop_
_entity_poly.entity_id
_entity_poly.type
_entity_poly.pdbx_seq_one_letter_code
_entity_poly.pdbx_strand_id
1 'polypeptide(L)'
;METEDFQKYLKERYEDQINWYDKKSAWNQKLYRYFQWSVIILAAITPVLVAIAPEENRWPAVTIAALVAIGTSILKTFKYQENWINYRTTCETLRKEIHFYRAGSGDYRDSEDREALFVERVESLISRENTIWLTTQRPKEGKKSSP
;
A
#
# COMPACT_ATOMS: atom_id res chain seq x y z
N MET A 1 3.05 -25.28 22.12
CA MET A 1 3.75 -24.02 22.45
C MET A 1 3.51 -23.73 23.92
N GLU A 2 4.43 -23.11 24.66
CA GLU A 2 4.07 -22.62 26.00
C GLU A 2 3.14 -21.41 25.85
N THR A 3 2.04 -21.36 26.61
CA THR A 3 1.02 -20.30 26.47
C THR A 3 1.62 -18.90 26.65
N GLU A 4 2.70 -18.75 27.43
CA GLU A 4 3.42 -17.48 27.60
C GLU A 4 4.11 -17.01 26.29
N ASP A 5 4.74 -17.92 25.56
CA ASP A 5 5.38 -17.63 24.27
C ASP A 5 4.36 -17.15 23.23
N PHE A 6 3.18 -17.76 23.21
CA PHE A 6 2.11 -17.37 22.31
C PHE A 6 1.56 -15.97 22.64
N GLN A 7 1.34 -15.67 23.92
CA GLN A 7 0.91 -14.32 24.32
C GLN A 7 1.95 -13.25 24.00
N LYS A 8 3.24 -13.58 24.20
CA LYS A 8 4.34 -12.72 23.80
C LYS A 8 4.34 -12.47 22.29
N TYR A 9 4.16 -13.51 21.48
CA TYR A 9 4.01 -13.38 20.03
C TYR A 9 2.83 -12.47 19.65
N LEU A 10 1.66 -12.66 20.26
CA LEU A 10 0.49 -11.84 19.96
C LEU A 10 0.75 -10.35 20.19
N LYS A 11 1.40 -10.03 21.32
CA LYS A 11 1.66 -8.64 21.73
C LYS A 11 2.82 -8.01 20.96
N GLU A 12 3.96 -8.67 20.88
CA GLU A 12 5.20 -8.09 20.34
C GLU A 12 5.30 -8.21 18.82
N ARG A 13 4.68 -9.24 18.23
CA ARG A 13 4.80 -9.49 16.79
C ARG A 13 3.51 -9.13 16.07
N TYR A 14 2.40 -9.73 16.45
CA TYR A 14 1.15 -9.60 15.70
C TYR A 14 0.53 -8.19 15.81
N GLU A 15 0.39 -7.64 17.02
CA GLU A 15 -0.15 -6.29 17.21
C GLU A 15 0.73 -5.21 16.58
N ASP A 16 2.05 -5.34 16.70
CA ASP A 16 3.01 -4.43 16.06
C ASP A 16 2.89 -4.45 14.53
N GLN A 17 2.69 -5.62 13.93
CA GLN A 17 2.45 -5.72 12.49
C GLN A 17 1.15 -5.05 12.07
N ILE A 18 0.05 -5.28 12.79
CA ILE A 18 -1.23 -4.59 12.51
C ILE A 18 -1.06 -3.08 12.58
N ASN A 19 -0.43 -2.57 13.64
CA ASN A 19 -0.20 -1.14 13.84
C ASN A 19 0.66 -0.56 12.72
N TRP A 20 1.70 -1.29 12.29
CA TRP A 20 2.55 -0.89 11.18
C TRP A 20 1.76 -0.81 9.87
N TYR A 21 1.00 -1.86 9.50
CA TYR A 21 0.22 -1.90 8.27
C TYR A 21 -0.87 -0.83 8.25
N ASP A 22 -1.57 -0.62 9.37
CA ASP A 22 -2.63 0.39 9.47
C ASP A 22 -2.06 1.81 9.31
N LYS A 23 -0.97 2.14 10.03
CA LYS A 23 -0.28 3.44 9.91
C LYS A 23 0.29 3.65 8.51
N LYS A 24 0.90 2.63 7.92
CA LYS A 24 1.47 2.68 6.57
C LYS A 24 0.40 2.86 5.51
N SER A 25 -0.74 2.17 5.63
CA SER A 25 -1.90 2.35 4.74
C SER A 25 -2.42 3.78 4.83
N ALA A 26 -2.66 4.30 6.03
CA ALA A 26 -3.16 5.66 6.24
C ALA A 26 -2.22 6.73 5.66
N TRP A 27 -0.91 6.55 5.82
CA TRP A 27 0.09 7.47 5.25
C TRP A 27 0.08 7.45 3.72
N ASN A 28 0.08 6.28 3.09
CA ASN A 28 -0.01 6.16 1.63
C ASN A 28 -1.32 6.75 1.09
N GLN A 29 -2.44 6.54 1.79
CA GLN A 29 -3.73 7.10 1.41
C GLN A 29 -3.71 8.64 1.47
N LYS A 30 -3.09 9.23 2.50
CA LYS A 30 -2.94 10.69 2.63
C LYS A 30 -2.07 11.26 1.50
N LEU A 31 -0.91 10.65 1.24
CA LEU A 31 -0.02 11.08 0.14
C LEU A 31 -0.70 10.98 -1.22
N TYR A 32 -1.34 9.85 -1.52
CA TYR A 32 -2.08 9.67 -2.76
C TYR A 32 -3.12 10.77 -2.94
N ARG A 33 -3.97 11.01 -1.93
CA ARG A 33 -4.98 12.07 -2.00
C ARG A 33 -4.36 13.44 -2.20
N TYR A 34 -3.29 13.78 -1.48
CA TYR A 34 -2.62 15.05 -1.62
C TYR A 34 -2.11 15.29 -3.05
N PHE A 35 -1.30 14.37 -3.58
CA PHE A 35 -0.76 14.49 -4.94
C PHE A 35 -1.86 14.46 -6.00
N GLN A 36 -2.87 13.59 -5.85
CA GLN A 36 -3.98 13.49 -6.80
C GLN A 36 -4.75 14.81 -6.87
N TRP A 37 -5.09 15.41 -5.72
CA TRP A 37 -5.77 16.70 -5.69
C TRP A 37 -4.92 17.84 -6.23
N SER A 38 -3.61 17.88 -5.92
CA SER A 38 -2.69 18.87 -6.51
C SER A 38 -2.65 18.77 -8.03
N VAL A 39 -2.55 17.55 -8.59
CA VAL A 39 -2.55 17.33 -10.04
C VAL A 39 -3.87 17.76 -10.67
N ILE A 40 -5.01 17.41 -10.07
CA ILE A 40 -6.34 17.80 -10.58
C ILE A 40 -6.48 19.33 -10.61
N ILE A 41 -6.12 20.02 -9.53
CA ILE A 41 -6.25 21.48 -9.42
C ILE A 41 -5.36 22.16 -10.46
N LEU A 42 -4.09 21.75 -10.56
CA LEU A 42 -3.15 22.32 -11.53
C LEU A 42 -3.59 22.05 -12.97
N ALA A 43 -4.08 20.84 -13.26
CA ALA A 43 -4.60 20.49 -14.58
C ALA A 43 -5.83 21.33 -14.96
N ALA A 44 -6.73 21.58 -14.01
CA ALA A 44 -7.92 22.40 -14.23
C ALA A 44 -7.58 23.90 -14.44
N ILE A 45 -6.54 24.41 -13.77
CA ILE A 45 -6.08 25.80 -13.91
C ILE A 45 -5.33 26.03 -15.22
N THR A 46 -4.65 25.01 -15.74
CA THR A 46 -3.83 25.09 -16.97
C THR A 46 -4.58 25.74 -18.15
N PRO A 47 -5.77 25.29 -18.59
CA PRO A 47 -6.47 25.90 -19.72
C PRO A 47 -6.90 27.35 -19.46
N VAL A 48 -7.25 27.69 -18.21
CA VAL A 48 -7.61 29.06 -17.83
C VAL A 48 -6.41 29.99 -18.00
N LEU A 49 -5.23 29.56 -17.55
CA LEU A 49 -3.99 30.32 -17.72
C LEU A 49 -3.60 30.47 -19.19
N VAL A 50 -3.76 29.42 -19.99
CA VAL A 50 -3.52 29.50 -21.44
C VAL A 50 -4.47 30.51 -22.10
N ALA A 51 -5.73 30.57 -21.67
CA ALA A 51 -6.72 31.47 -22.24
C ALA A 51 -6.50 32.95 -21.90
N ILE A 52 -6.02 33.26 -20.68
CA ILE A 52 -5.84 34.65 -20.23
C ILE A 52 -4.42 35.20 -20.45
N ALA A 53 -3.43 34.34 -20.67
CA ALA A 53 -2.03 34.76 -20.81
C ALA A 53 -1.79 35.45 -22.17
N PRO A 54 -1.14 36.64 -22.19
CA PRO A 54 -0.66 37.25 -23.42
C PRO A 54 0.25 36.29 -24.20
N GLU A 55 0.24 36.36 -25.53
CA GLU A 55 1.05 35.46 -26.38
C GLU A 55 2.55 35.53 -26.04
N GLU A 56 3.02 36.70 -25.61
CA GLU A 56 4.41 36.97 -25.25
C GLU A 56 4.83 36.35 -23.90
N ASN A 57 3.89 35.98 -23.02
CA ASN A 57 4.21 35.51 -21.67
C ASN A 57 3.42 34.24 -21.27
N ARG A 58 3.63 33.15 -22.01
CA ARG A 58 3.02 31.84 -21.74
C ARG A 58 3.77 30.96 -20.73
N TRP A 59 4.92 31.41 -20.23
CA TRP A 59 5.75 30.64 -19.28
C TRP A 59 5.02 30.12 -18.04
N PRO A 60 4.08 30.86 -17.41
CA PRO A 60 3.33 30.35 -16.26
C PRO A 60 2.48 29.11 -16.59
N ALA A 61 1.80 29.11 -17.75
CA ALA A 61 0.99 27.98 -18.20
C ALA A 61 1.86 26.76 -18.52
N VAL A 62 3.00 26.97 -19.19
CA VAL A 62 3.97 25.90 -19.50
C VAL A 62 4.54 25.29 -18.21
N THR A 63 4.87 26.11 -17.23
CA THR A 63 5.40 25.65 -15.93
C THR A 63 4.39 24.78 -15.20
N ILE A 64 3.11 25.19 -15.16
CA ILE A 64 2.06 24.42 -14.49
C ILE A 64 1.79 23.11 -15.23
N ALA A 65 1.76 23.12 -16.57
CA ALA A 65 1.63 21.90 -17.35
C ALA A 65 2.77 20.90 -17.07
N ALA A 66 4.01 21.39 -16.95
CA ALA A 66 5.16 20.56 -16.58
C ALA A 66 5.01 19.96 -15.17
N LEU A 67 4.54 20.74 -14.19
CA LEU A 67 4.27 20.25 -12.83
C LEU A 67 3.17 19.17 -12.80
N VAL A 68 2.11 19.32 -13.61
CA VAL A 68 1.07 18.31 -13.79
C VAL A 68 1.66 17.02 -14.34
N ALA A 69 2.51 17.10 -15.36
CA ALA A 69 3.15 15.93 -15.97
C ALA A 69 4.06 15.19 -14.96
N ILE A 70 4.88 15.94 -14.20
CA ILE A 70 5.74 15.40 -13.16
C ILE A 70 4.90 14.74 -12.05
N GLY A 71 3.89 15.43 -11.54
CA GLY A 71 3.01 14.92 -10.49
C GLY A 71 2.26 13.65 -10.91
N THR A 72 1.78 13.61 -12.15
CA THR A 72 1.14 12.41 -12.73
C THR A 72 2.11 11.25 -12.86
N SER A 73 3.35 11.53 -13.29
CA SER A 73 4.42 10.52 -13.37
C SER A 73 4.77 9.95 -12.01
N ILE A 74 4.88 10.80 -10.98
CA ILE A 74 5.11 10.41 -9.58
C ILE A 74 3.97 9.50 -9.10
N LEU A 75 2.71 9.90 -9.27
CA LEU A 75 1.54 9.11 -8.88
C LEU A 75 1.55 7.71 -9.51
N LYS A 76 1.87 7.64 -10.82
CA LYS A 76 1.93 6.38 -11.57
C LYS A 76 3.11 5.50 -11.16
N THR A 77 4.26 6.11 -10.87
CA THR A 77 5.50 5.39 -10.55
C THR A 77 5.42 4.78 -9.15
N PHE A 78 4.99 5.56 -8.15
CA PHE A 78 4.99 5.11 -6.77
C PHE A 78 3.76 4.29 -6.38
N LYS A 79 2.71 4.30 -7.21
CA LYS A 79 1.51 3.46 -7.04
C LYS A 79 0.93 3.55 -5.62
N TYR A 80 0.93 4.75 -5.04
CA TYR A 80 0.48 4.98 -3.65
C TYR A 80 -0.94 4.45 -3.41
N GLN A 81 -1.80 4.47 -4.45
CA GLN A 81 -3.13 3.89 -4.41
C GLN A 81 -3.12 2.37 -4.18
N GLU A 82 -2.37 1.64 -5.00
CA GLU A 82 -2.24 0.18 -4.89
C GLU A 82 -1.63 -0.19 -3.53
N ASN A 83 -0.59 0.53 -3.11
CA ASN A 83 0.08 0.29 -1.84
C ASN A 83 -0.85 0.45 -0.63
N TRP A 84 -1.67 1.52 -0.56
CA TRP A 84 -2.57 1.68 0.60
C TRP A 84 -3.66 0.61 0.64
N ILE A 85 -4.17 0.19 -0.52
CA ILE A 85 -5.17 -0.88 -0.63
C ILE A 85 -4.56 -2.19 -0.17
N ASN A 86 -3.37 -2.55 -0.66
CA ASN A 86 -2.68 -3.79 -0.29
C ASN A 86 -2.43 -3.84 1.22
N TYR A 87 -1.85 -2.78 1.80
CA TYR A 87 -1.62 -2.71 3.25
C TYR A 87 -2.91 -2.79 4.07
N ARG A 88 -4.01 -2.17 3.59
CA ARG A 88 -5.30 -2.26 4.27
C ARG A 88 -5.85 -3.68 4.21
N THR A 89 -5.82 -4.31 3.05
CA THR A 89 -6.27 -5.70 2.84
C THR A 89 -5.48 -6.66 3.74
N THR A 90 -4.15 -6.52 3.78
CA THR A 90 -3.29 -7.35 4.65
C THR A 90 -3.62 -7.14 6.13
N CYS A 91 -3.80 -5.87 6.57
CA CYS A 91 -4.23 -5.56 7.93
C CYS A 91 -5.59 -6.18 8.29
N GLU A 92 -6.59 -6.04 7.42
CA GLU A 92 -7.92 -6.64 7.65
C GLU A 92 -7.88 -8.17 7.62
N THR A 93 -7.02 -8.76 6.78
CA THR A 93 -6.83 -10.22 6.74
C THR A 93 -6.19 -10.73 8.03
N LEU A 94 -5.17 -10.03 8.55
CA LEU A 94 -4.58 -10.33 9.85
C LEU A 94 -5.61 -10.23 10.99
N ARG A 95 -6.41 -9.15 11.02
CA ARG A 95 -7.52 -9.00 11.99
C ARG A 95 -8.55 -10.12 11.87
N LYS A 96 -8.89 -10.53 10.66
CA LYS A 96 -9.81 -11.66 10.43
C LYS A 96 -9.25 -12.96 11.02
N GLU A 97 -7.95 -13.17 10.90
CA GLU A 97 -7.26 -14.36 11.39
C GLU A 97 -7.40 -14.53 12.91
N ILE A 98 -7.19 -13.46 13.70
CA ILE A 98 -7.36 -13.54 15.16
C ILE A 98 -8.83 -13.79 15.55
N HIS A 99 -9.79 -13.30 14.77
CA HIS A 99 -11.20 -13.58 15.01
C HIS A 99 -11.53 -15.05 14.77
N PHE A 100 -10.99 -15.67 13.72
CA PHE A 100 -11.14 -17.11 13.48
C PHE A 100 -10.51 -17.96 14.57
N TYR A 101 -9.29 -17.62 14.98
CA TYR A 101 -8.59 -18.27 16.08
C TYR A 101 -9.41 -18.21 17.38
N ARG A 102 -9.85 -17.01 17.78
CA ARG A 102 -10.64 -16.80 19.02
C ARG A 102 -12.01 -17.48 18.97
N ALA A 103 -12.65 -17.50 17.80
CA ALA A 103 -13.93 -18.17 17.62
C ALA A 103 -13.81 -19.70 17.52
N GLY A 104 -12.59 -20.25 17.41
CA GLY A 104 -12.36 -21.68 17.20
C GLY A 104 -13.06 -22.21 15.94
N SER A 105 -13.13 -21.39 14.89
CA SER A 105 -13.89 -21.68 13.67
C SER A 105 -12.98 -21.75 12.44
N GLY A 106 -13.50 -22.30 11.33
CA GLY A 106 -12.68 -22.62 10.16
C GLY A 106 -11.63 -23.68 10.49
N ASP A 107 -10.42 -23.49 9.96
CA ASP A 107 -9.33 -24.46 10.09
C ASP A 107 -8.81 -24.61 11.55
N TYR A 108 -9.20 -23.71 12.45
CA TYR A 108 -8.88 -23.82 13.89
C TYR A 108 -9.79 -24.79 14.64
N ARG A 109 -10.97 -25.14 14.11
CA ARG A 109 -11.92 -25.99 14.84
C ARG A 109 -11.34 -27.38 15.09
N ASP A 110 -10.74 -27.94 14.04
CA ASP A 110 -10.30 -29.33 13.96
C ASP A 110 -8.77 -29.47 14.11
N SER A 111 -8.06 -28.38 14.45
CA SER A 111 -6.60 -28.38 14.65
C SER A 111 -6.19 -28.85 16.04
N GLU A 112 -5.17 -29.72 16.11
CA GLU A 112 -4.54 -30.18 17.36
C GLU A 112 -3.77 -29.06 18.07
N ASP A 113 -3.08 -28.19 17.31
CA ASP A 113 -2.37 -27.01 17.83
C ASP A 113 -2.84 -25.75 17.11
N ARG A 114 -3.83 -25.08 17.72
CA ARG A 114 -4.43 -23.84 17.18
C ARG A 114 -3.46 -22.67 17.22
N GLU A 115 -2.57 -22.63 18.20
CA GLU A 115 -1.60 -21.54 18.39
C GLU A 115 -0.53 -21.60 17.31
N ALA A 116 0.05 -22.78 17.07
CA ALA A 116 1.03 -23.00 16.01
C ALA A 116 0.44 -22.69 14.63
N LEU A 117 -0.78 -23.17 14.34
CA LEU A 117 -1.46 -22.88 13.08
C LEU A 117 -1.68 -21.37 12.88
N PHE A 118 -2.02 -20.64 13.95
CA PHE A 118 -2.19 -19.19 13.86
C PHE A 118 -0.89 -18.48 13.50
N VAL A 119 0.20 -18.83 14.19
CA VAL A 119 1.53 -18.25 13.94
C VAL A 119 1.95 -18.52 12.49
N GLU A 120 1.81 -19.75 12.01
CA GLU A 120 2.15 -20.12 10.64
C GLU A 120 1.37 -19.28 9.62
N ARG A 121 0.05 -19.13 9.82
CA ARG A 121 -0.80 -18.35 8.91
C ARG A 121 -0.43 -16.88 8.92
N VAL A 122 -0.23 -16.29 10.09
CA VAL A 122 0.20 -14.87 10.21
C VAL A 122 1.54 -14.65 9.52
N GLU A 123 2.55 -15.47 9.77
CA GLU A 123 3.86 -15.32 9.12
C GLU A 123 3.78 -15.59 7.61
N SER A 124 2.92 -16.51 7.17
CA SER A 124 2.69 -16.73 5.74
C SER A 124 2.07 -15.51 5.06
N LEU A 125 1.12 -14.82 5.71
CA LEU A 125 0.50 -13.60 5.21
C LEU A 125 1.53 -12.47 5.10
N ILE A 126 2.37 -12.32 6.11
CA ILE A 126 3.44 -11.31 6.12
C ILE A 126 4.49 -11.61 5.03
N SER A 127 4.89 -12.87 4.88
CA SER A 127 5.86 -13.30 3.87
C SER A 127 5.34 -13.11 2.43
N ARG A 128 4.05 -13.38 2.20
CA ARG A 128 3.39 -13.10 0.92
C ARG A 128 3.43 -11.63 0.56
N GLU A 129 3.11 -10.76 1.51
CA GLU A 129 3.19 -9.30 1.30
C GLU A 129 4.62 -8.85 0.96
N ASN A 130 5.63 -9.37 1.66
CA ASN A 130 7.02 -9.05 1.38
C ASN A 130 7.44 -9.47 -0.05
N THR A 131 6.93 -10.62 -0.51
CA THR A 131 7.15 -11.11 -1.88
C THR A 131 6.45 -10.22 -2.93
N ILE A 132 5.22 -9.78 -2.64
CA ILE A 132 4.48 -8.83 -3.49
C ILE A 132 5.23 -7.50 -3.57
N TRP A 133 5.78 -7.02 -2.45
CA TRP A 133 6.59 -5.80 -2.43
C TRP A 133 7.84 -5.93 -3.30
N LEU A 134 8.61 -7.01 -3.17
CA LEU A 134 9.82 -7.26 -3.98
C LEU A 134 9.52 -7.36 -5.48
N THR A 135 8.42 -7.99 -5.85
CA THR A 135 8.03 -8.15 -7.27
C THR A 135 7.43 -6.89 -7.87
N THR A 136 6.77 -6.05 -7.06
CA THR A 136 6.19 -4.77 -7.50
C THR A 136 7.25 -3.66 -7.59
N GLN A 137 8.31 -3.73 -6.77
CA GLN A 137 9.40 -2.73 -6.73
C GLN A 137 10.56 -3.05 -7.66
N ARG A 138 10.76 -4.32 -8.07
CA ARG A 138 11.72 -4.63 -9.13
C ARG A 138 11.22 -4.02 -10.45
N PRO A 139 12.01 -3.15 -11.12
CA PRO A 139 11.75 -2.85 -12.50
C PRO A 139 11.67 -4.19 -13.24
N LYS A 140 10.66 -4.39 -14.08
CA LYS A 140 10.69 -5.52 -15.02
C LYS A 140 11.94 -5.33 -15.86
N GLU A 141 13.03 -6.03 -15.52
CA GLU A 141 14.16 -6.18 -16.42
C GLU A 141 13.57 -6.75 -17.70
N GLY A 142 13.55 -5.92 -18.74
CA GLY A 142 12.99 -6.30 -20.03
C GLY A 142 13.65 -7.61 -20.43
N LYS A 143 12.83 -8.65 -20.64
CA LYS A 143 13.28 -9.84 -21.37
C LYS A 143 13.89 -9.31 -22.65
N LYS A 144 15.23 -9.32 -22.74
CA LYS A 144 15.93 -9.20 -24.01
C LYS A 144 15.43 -10.38 -24.82
N SER A 145 14.56 -10.09 -25.79
CA SER A 145 14.34 -10.96 -26.92
C SER A 145 15.69 -11.05 -27.64
N SER A 146 16.46 -12.08 -27.32
CA SER A 146 17.61 -12.43 -28.14
C SER A 146 17.10 -12.99 -29.47
N PRO A 147 17.75 -12.61 -30.59
CA PRO A 147 17.33 -12.92 -31.96
C PRO A 147 17.38 -14.41 -32.30
#